data_AF-A0A3N5KTL3-F1
#
_entry.id   AF-A0A3N5KTL3-F1
#
_cell.length_a   1.000
_cell.length_b   1.000
_cell.length_c   1.000
_cell.angle_alpha   90.00
_cell.angle_beta   90.00
_cell.angle_gamma   90.00
#
_symmetry.space_group_name_H-M   'P 1'
#
loop_
_entity.id
_entity.type
_entity.pdbx_description
1 polymer ?
#
loop_
_entity_poly.entity_id
_entity_poly.type
_entity_poly.pdbx_seq_one_letter_code
_entity_poly.pdbx_strand_id
1 'polypeptide(L)'
;MRPGRGRLHLAVSHRWAVLPGFVERLATLRDSDVRVLPRGAAAFGALAWAEHVRRPSRAITLVQRLPVARAAEDSPAPQSTSAVPERDRPTHVVLDGRAWTLGPEALVLGSAVPGGRRAITVPPGPGISRTHCSLVRDAAGAWLEDHSTYGTLLNGERVTGRVPLRAGDRLRVGSPGVECALVRVVDGDGAA
;
A
#
# COMPACT_ATOMS: atom_id res chain seq x y z
N MET A 1 10.32 -3.87 3.21
CA MET A 1 9.11 -3.88 4.07
C MET A 1 8.60 -2.45 4.14
N ARG A 2 7.58 -2.10 3.34
CA ARG A 2 6.95 -0.78 3.39
C ARG A 2 6.01 -0.73 4.60
N PRO A 3 6.00 0.35 5.40
CA PRO A 3 5.07 0.48 6.51
C PRO A 3 3.74 1.02 5.99
N GLY A 4 2.76 0.13 5.81
CA GLY A 4 1.32 0.41 5.75
C GLY A 4 0.82 1.40 4.69
N ARG A 5 -0.49 1.33 4.46
CA ARG A 5 -1.30 2.31 3.71
C ARG A 5 -1.28 3.74 4.29
N GLY A 6 -0.27 4.09 5.08
CA GLY A 6 -0.02 5.43 5.57
C GLY A 6 0.58 6.31 4.49
N ARG A 7 0.40 7.62 4.64
CA ARG A 7 1.08 8.60 3.80
C ARG A 7 2.59 8.39 3.87
N LEU A 8 3.25 8.35 2.71
CA LEU A 8 4.70 8.32 2.59
C LEU A 8 5.25 9.72 2.90
N HIS A 9 5.74 9.92 4.12
CA HIS A 9 6.42 11.16 4.48
C HIS A 9 7.86 11.18 3.96
N LEU A 10 8.16 12.11 3.05
CA LEU A 10 9.46 12.30 2.41
C LEU A 10 10.11 13.57 2.94
N ALA A 11 11.15 13.43 3.75
CA ALA A 11 11.94 14.56 4.23
C ALA A 11 13.10 14.84 3.25
N VAL A 12 13.05 15.99 2.57
CA VAL A 12 14.05 16.38 1.56
C VAL A 12 14.98 17.42 2.14
N SER A 13 16.29 17.18 2.11
CA SER A 13 17.26 18.18 2.60
C SER A 13 17.26 19.45 1.74
N HIS A 14 17.58 20.59 2.34
CA HIS A 14 17.76 21.87 1.61
C HIS A 14 18.63 21.78 0.34
N ARG A 15 19.64 20.91 0.29
CA ARG A 15 20.52 20.77 -0.91
C ARG A 15 19.80 20.13 -2.09
N TRP A 16 18.97 19.14 -1.81
CA TRP A 16 18.20 18.43 -2.83
C TRP A 16 16.99 19.24 -3.31
N ALA A 17 16.44 20.08 -2.44
CA ALA A 17 15.33 20.96 -2.77
C ALA A 17 15.68 22.07 -3.79
N VAL A 18 16.97 22.35 -3.99
CA VAL A 18 17.44 23.34 -4.98
C VAL A 18 17.48 22.78 -6.40
N LEU A 19 17.40 21.45 -6.57
CA LEU A 19 17.39 20.83 -7.89
C LEU A 19 16.04 21.10 -8.59
N PRO A 20 16.05 21.72 -9.79
CA PRO A 20 14.81 22.05 -10.50
C PRO A 20 13.92 20.83 -10.72
N GLY A 21 12.65 20.93 -10.34
CA GLY A 21 11.65 19.88 -10.57
C GLY A 21 11.74 18.67 -9.63
N PHE A 22 12.73 18.60 -8.73
CA PHE A 22 12.95 17.42 -7.90
C PHE A 22 11.85 17.25 -6.85
N VAL A 23 11.52 18.32 -6.12
CA VAL A 23 10.48 18.29 -5.06
C VAL A 23 9.11 18.08 -5.70
N GLU A 24 8.86 18.74 -6.81
CA GLU A 24 7.64 18.61 -7.61
C GLU A 24 7.47 17.17 -8.07
N ARG A 25 8.54 16.53 -8.56
CA ARG A 25 8.49 15.13 -8.99
C ARG A 25 8.19 14.20 -7.83
N LEU A 26 8.79 14.40 -6.67
CA LEU A 26 8.49 13.61 -5.48
C LEU A 26 7.04 13.79 -5.02
N ALA A 27 6.50 15.00 -5.12
CA ALA A 27 5.12 15.30 -4.77
C ALA A 27 4.09 14.62 -5.70
N THR A 28 4.49 14.21 -6.90
CA THR A 28 3.64 13.39 -7.79
C THR A 28 3.51 11.93 -7.35
N LEU A 29 4.32 11.48 -6.39
CA LEU A 29 4.22 10.11 -5.87
C LEU A 29 2.91 9.93 -5.12
N ARG A 30 2.23 8.82 -5.38
CA ARG A 30 0.96 8.47 -4.75
C ARG A 30 1.11 8.42 -3.22
N ASP A 31 0.14 9.01 -2.53
CA ASP A 31 0.05 9.07 -1.07
C ASP A 31 1.31 9.65 -0.40
N SER A 32 2.06 10.53 -1.07
CA SER A 32 3.26 11.14 -0.50
C SER A 32 3.00 12.51 0.13
N ASP A 33 3.75 12.81 1.19
CA ASP A 33 3.84 14.11 1.83
C ASP A 33 5.30 14.55 1.85
N VAL A 34 5.66 15.53 1.02
CA VAL A 34 7.04 15.97 0.84
C VAL A 34 7.31 17.19 1.69
N ARG A 35 8.25 17.07 2.64
CA ARG A 35 8.66 18.16 3.53
C ARG A 35 10.12 18.53 3.28
N VAL A 36 10.36 19.77 2.86
CA VAL A 36 11.71 20.31 2.74
C VAL A 36 12.23 20.68 4.12
N LEU A 37 13.38 20.14 4.49
CA LEU A 37 14.07 20.40 5.73
C LEU A 37 14.96 21.63 5.61
N PRO A 38 14.99 22.52 6.62
CA PRO A 38 15.87 23.67 6.62
C PRO A 38 17.35 23.24 6.67
N ARG A 39 18.24 24.17 6.33
CA ARG A 39 19.68 23.96 6.49
C ARG A 39 19.99 23.65 7.96
N GLY A 40 20.83 22.63 8.17
CA GLY A 40 21.22 22.21 9.52
C GLY A 40 20.19 21.35 10.26
N ALA A 41 19.07 20.95 9.64
CA ALA A 41 18.03 20.15 10.30
C ALA A 41 18.56 18.89 11.03
N ALA A 42 19.56 18.21 10.48
CA ALA A 42 20.20 17.07 11.13
C ALA A 42 20.95 17.46 12.42
N ALA A 43 21.69 18.58 12.41
CA ALA A 43 22.42 19.06 13.56
C ALA A 43 21.47 19.60 14.65
N PHE A 44 20.45 20.38 14.27
CA PHE A 44 19.42 20.84 15.20
C PHE A 44 18.61 19.68 15.78
N GLY A 45 18.30 18.67 14.97
CA GLY A 45 17.68 17.44 15.45
C GLY A 45 18.57 16.69 16.44
N ALA A 46 19.85 16.51 16.14
CA ALA A 46 20.80 15.87 17.06
C ALA A 46 20.93 16.64 18.39
N LEU A 47 20.95 17.98 18.33
CA LEU A 47 20.99 18.84 19.51
C LEU A 47 19.69 18.72 20.34
N ALA A 48 18.52 18.72 19.70
CA ALA A 48 17.23 18.57 20.37
C ALA A 48 17.11 17.24 21.13
N TRP A 49 17.80 16.20 20.65
CA TRP A 49 17.82 14.87 21.27
C TRP A 49 19.15 14.56 21.97
N ALA A 50 19.97 15.56 22.30
CA ALA A 50 21.31 15.37 22.83
C ALA A 50 21.35 14.47 24.09
N GLU A 51 20.34 14.58 24.95
CA GLU A 51 20.16 13.75 26.14
C GLU A 51 20.05 12.25 25.84
N HIS A 52 19.46 11.90 24.70
CA HIS A 52 19.29 10.52 24.22
C HIS A 52 20.48 10.05 23.36
N VAL A 53 21.35 10.99 22.97
CA VAL A 53 22.56 10.74 22.18
C VAL A 53 23.82 10.79 23.09
N ARG A 54 23.65 10.79 24.42
CA ARG A 54 24.76 10.83 25.39
C ARG A 54 25.69 9.62 25.23
N ARG A 55 27.00 9.91 25.24
CA ARG A 55 28.06 8.90 25.14
C ARG A 55 29.19 9.15 26.13
N PRO A 56 29.88 8.09 26.60
CA PRO A 56 31.18 8.23 27.23
C PRO A 56 32.16 8.90 26.26
N SER A 57 33.00 9.81 26.75
CA SER A 57 33.93 10.61 25.93
C SER A 57 34.96 9.81 25.12
N ARG A 58 35.10 8.51 25.39
CA ARG A 58 36.02 7.60 24.70
C ARG A 58 35.35 6.58 23.77
N ALA A 59 34.03 6.66 23.56
CA ALA A 59 33.29 5.69 22.74
C ALA A 59 32.57 6.37 21.57
N ILE A 60 32.90 5.96 20.34
CA ILE A 60 32.04 6.20 19.19
C ILE A 60 30.88 5.22 19.30
N THR A 61 29.64 5.69 19.25
CA THR A 61 28.52 4.78 19.04
C THR A 61 27.54 5.38 18.03
N LEU A 62 26.81 4.50 17.36
CA LEU A 62 25.81 4.86 16.36
C LEU A 62 24.42 4.78 17.00
N VAL A 63 23.69 5.90 17.06
CA VAL A 63 22.28 5.86 17.47
C VAL A 63 21.47 5.49 16.24
N GLN A 64 20.95 4.27 16.20
CA GLN A 64 20.12 3.81 15.08
C GLN A 64 18.66 4.25 15.19
N ARG A 65 18.18 4.57 16.39
CA ARG A 65 16.79 4.98 16.66
C ARG A 65 16.75 6.01 17.79
N LEU A 66 15.98 7.06 17.59
CA LEU A 66 15.63 8.04 18.61
C LEU A 66 14.20 7.75 19.11
N PRO A 67 13.89 8.03 20.39
CA PRO A 67 12.53 7.91 20.92
C PRO A 67 11.68 9.10 20.50
N VAL A 68 11.75 9.47 19.22
CA VAL A 68 10.80 10.37 18.62
C VAL A 68 9.47 9.62 18.62
N ALA A 69 8.41 10.24 19.14
CA ALA A 69 7.08 9.81 18.76
C ALA A 69 7.12 9.75 17.24
N ARG A 70 6.97 8.54 16.65
CA ARG A 70 6.54 8.47 15.26
C ARG A 70 5.36 9.43 15.24
N ALA A 71 5.37 10.43 14.35
CA ALA A 71 4.17 11.25 14.14
C ALA A 71 3.04 10.25 14.21
N ALA A 72 2.27 10.35 15.30
CA ALA A 72 1.39 9.26 15.64
C ALA A 72 0.60 9.04 14.36
N GLU A 73 0.26 7.80 14.09
CA GLU A 73 -0.93 7.59 13.30
C GLU A 73 -2.08 8.24 14.11
N ASP A 74 -2.17 9.57 14.05
CA ASP A 74 -3.37 10.39 14.18
C ASP A 74 -4.20 10.19 12.90
N SER A 75 -3.87 9.19 12.07
CA SER A 75 -4.90 8.36 11.50
C SER A 75 -5.41 7.43 12.60
N PRO A 76 -6.63 7.64 13.13
CA PRO A 76 -7.29 6.55 13.84
C PRO A 76 -7.13 5.28 12.99
N ALA A 77 -6.89 4.13 13.64
CA ALA A 77 -6.98 2.81 13.01
C ALA A 77 -8.02 2.87 11.88
N PRO A 78 -7.75 2.43 10.63
CA PRO A 78 -8.58 2.77 9.48
C PRO A 78 -9.94 2.07 9.57
N GLN A 79 -10.79 2.57 10.45
CA GLN A 79 -12.23 2.48 10.47
C GLN A 79 -12.72 3.78 9.86
N SER A 80 -12.39 3.97 8.59
CA SER A 80 -12.98 5.00 7.76
C SER A 80 -12.84 4.53 6.33
N THR A 81 -13.97 4.09 5.81
CA THR A 81 -14.44 4.30 4.45
C THR A 81 -13.94 5.64 3.89
N SER A 82 -12.65 5.77 3.55
CA SER A 82 -12.24 6.70 2.52
C SER A 82 -12.81 6.11 1.24
N ALA A 83 -14.07 6.44 0.95
CA ALA A 83 -14.75 6.01 -0.25
C ALA A 83 -13.82 6.31 -1.43
N VAL A 84 -13.29 5.26 -2.06
CA VAL A 84 -12.48 5.41 -3.27
C VAL A 84 -13.38 6.15 -4.27
N PRO A 85 -12.94 7.29 -4.85
CA PRO A 85 -13.73 8.02 -5.84
C PRO A 85 -14.15 7.05 -6.95
N GLU A 86 -15.37 7.19 -7.47
CA GLU A 86 -15.90 6.23 -8.47
C GLU A 86 -14.96 6.03 -9.67
N ARG A 87 -14.33 7.11 -10.12
CA ARG A 87 -13.33 7.09 -11.20
C ARG A 87 -12.11 6.23 -10.93
N ASP A 88 -11.80 5.99 -9.65
CA ASP A 88 -10.64 5.22 -9.19
C ASP A 88 -11.04 3.81 -8.73
N ARG A 89 -12.33 3.45 -8.77
CA ARG A 89 -12.79 2.11 -8.39
C ARG A 89 -12.47 1.12 -9.51
N PRO A 90 -11.81 -0.01 -9.22
CA PRO A 90 -11.58 -1.03 -10.22
C PRO A 90 -12.91 -1.69 -10.61
N THR A 91 -12.98 -2.11 -11.87
CA THR A 91 -14.11 -2.83 -12.45
C THR A 91 -13.77 -4.28 -12.73
N HIS A 92 -12.48 -4.57 -12.91
CA HIS A 92 -12.00 -5.90 -13.29
C HIS A 92 -10.72 -6.25 -12.53
N VAL A 93 -10.51 -7.55 -12.39
CA VAL A 93 -9.23 -8.15 -11.98
C VAL A 93 -8.60 -8.74 -13.23
N VAL A 94 -7.31 -8.51 -13.42
CA VAL A 94 -6.54 -9.06 -14.53
C VAL A 94 -5.48 -10.02 -14.00
N LEU A 95 -5.48 -11.23 -14.55
CA LEU A 95 -4.48 -12.27 -14.28
C LEU A 95 -4.19 -12.98 -15.61
N ASP A 96 -2.91 -13.11 -15.97
CA ASP A 96 -2.45 -13.80 -17.19
C ASP A 96 -3.18 -13.35 -18.46
N GLY A 97 -3.40 -12.04 -18.61
CA GLY A 97 -4.06 -11.44 -19.78
C GLY A 97 -5.58 -11.62 -19.84
N ARG A 98 -6.19 -12.29 -18.84
CA ARG A 98 -7.63 -12.47 -18.74
C ARG A 98 -8.20 -11.47 -17.73
N ALA A 99 -9.38 -10.94 -18.00
CA ALA A 99 -10.06 -9.98 -17.14
C ALA A 99 -11.38 -10.55 -16.61
N TRP A 100 -11.63 -10.42 -15.31
CA TRP A 100 -12.87 -10.85 -14.67
C TRP A 100 -13.57 -9.66 -14.00
N THR A 101 -14.87 -9.53 -14.24
CA THR A 101 -15.70 -8.44 -13.70
C THR A 101 -15.87 -8.55 -12.18
N LEU A 102 -15.65 -7.42 -11.51
CA LEU A 102 -16.00 -7.20 -10.11
C LEU A 102 -17.44 -6.70 -10.01
N GLY A 103 -18.20 -7.32 -9.11
CA GLY A 103 -19.60 -6.99 -8.87
C GLY A 103 -20.02 -7.32 -7.44
N PRO A 104 -21.32 -7.24 -7.13
CA PRO A 104 -21.83 -7.46 -5.78
C PRO A 104 -21.66 -8.91 -5.32
N GLU A 105 -21.65 -9.86 -6.26
CA GLU A 105 -21.27 -11.24 -5.99
C GLU A 105 -19.75 -11.37 -5.89
N ALA A 106 -19.29 -11.97 -4.78
CA ALA A 106 -17.89 -12.13 -4.48
C ALA A 106 -17.14 -12.97 -5.53
N LEU A 107 -16.07 -12.40 -6.07
CA LEU A 107 -15.11 -13.10 -6.90
C LEU A 107 -13.99 -13.65 -6.00
N VAL A 108 -13.93 -14.97 -5.87
CA VAL A 108 -13.01 -15.65 -4.96
C VAL A 108 -11.72 -16.02 -5.69
N LEU A 109 -10.56 -15.69 -5.10
CA LEU A 109 -9.25 -16.16 -5.56
C LEU A 109 -8.76 -17.29 -4.66
N GLY A 110 -8.25 -18.37 -5.24
CA GLY A 110 -7.66 -19.48 -4.48
C GLY A 110 -7.25 -20.67 -5.32
N SER A 111 -6.56 -21.63 -4.71
CA SER A 111 -6.03 -22.80 -5.43
C SER A 111 -7.04 -23.92 -5.68
N ALA A 112 -8.13 -23.96 -4.90
CA ALA A 112 -9.16 -24.98 -5.01
C ALA A 112 -10.47 -24.46 -4.40
N VAL A 113 -11.09 -23.49 -5.08
CA VAL A 113 -12.33 -22.88 -4.61
C VAL A 113 -13.49 -23.87 -4.78
N PRO A 114 -14.35 -24.07 -3.75
CA PRO A 114 -15.53 -24.93 -3.88
C PRO A 114 -16.46 -24.50 -5.02
N GLY A 115 -17.11 -25.47 -5.66
CA GLY A 115 -18.07 -25.22 -6.74
C GLY A 115 -19.25 -24.34 -6.32
N GLY A 116 -19.86 -23.66 -7.30
CA GLY A 116 -21.01 -22.76 -7.06
C GLY A 116 -20.66 -21.34 -6.64
N ARG A 117 -19.37 -20.96 -6.69
CA ARG A 117 -18.92 -19.57 -6.48
C ARG A 117 -18.25 -19.03 -7.73
N ARG A 118 -18.37 -17.73 -7.98
CA ARG A 118 -17.51 -17.05 -8.96
C ARG A 118 -16.07 -17.06 -8.46
N ALA A 119 -15.17 -17.68 -9.21
CA ALA A 119 -13.81 -17.91 -8.76
C ALA A 119 -12.76 -17.73 -9.86
N ILE A 120 -11.57 -17.28 -9.46
CA ILE A 120 -10.33 -17.36 -10.21
C ILE A 120 -9.47 -18.42 -9.54
N THR A 121 -9.33 -19.57 -10.20
CA THR A 121 -8.45 -20.64 -9.74
C THR A 121 -7.02 -20.32 -10.12
N VAL A 122 -6.14 -20.24 -9.12
CA VAL A 122 -4.70 -20.05 -9.33
C VAL A 122 -3.94 -21.35 -9.09
N PRO A 123 -2.77 -21.57 -9.71
CA PRO A 123 -1.96 -22.75 -9.42
C PRO A 123 -1.65 -22.88 -7.92
N PRO A 124 -1.71 -24.09 -7.35
CA PRO A 124 -1.31 -24.29 -5.95
C PRO A 124 0.16 -23.93 -5.78
N GLY A 125 0.48 -23.33 -4.63
CA GLY A 125 1.85 -22.91 -4.34
C GLY A 125 2.03 -22.53 -2.87
N PRO A 126 3.28 -22.29 -2.44
CA PRO A 126 3.59 -21.94 -1.06
C PRO A 126 2.82 -20.69 -0.62
N GLY A 127 2.04 -20.83 0.46
CA GLY A 127 1.26 -19.75 1.02
C GLY A 127 -0.08 -19.46 0.33
N ILE A 128 -0.47 -20.23 -0.70
CA ILE A 128 -1.76 -20.07 -1.38
C ILE A 128 -2.80 -20.99 -0.75
N SER A 129 -3.94 -20.42 -0.35
CA SER A 129 -5.03 -21.14 0.30
C SER A 129 -6.07 -21.58 -0.74
N ARG A 130 -6.83 -22.63 -0.43
CA ARG A 130 -7.91 -23.14 -1.30
C ARG A 130 -8.93 -22.05 -1.65
N THR A 131 -9.33 -21.30 -0.63
CA THR A 131 -10.06 -20.03 -0.69
C THR A 131 -9.15 -19.00 -0.03
N HIS A 132 -8.47 -18.16 -0.82
CA HIS A 132 -7.40 -17.29 -0.32
C HIS A 132 -7.91 -15.87 -0.03
N CYS A 133 -8.64 -15.27 -0.96
CA CYS A 133 -9.26 -13.97 -0.74
C CYS A 133 -10.54 -13.82 -1.57
N SER A 134 -11.36 -12.85 -1.23
CA SER A 134 -12.55 -12.48 -2.00
C SER A 134 -12.56 -11.00 -2.35
N LEU A 135 -13.03 -10.72 -3.56
CA LEU A 135 -13.12 -9.37 -4.12
C LEU A 135 -14.60 -9.07 -4.41
N VAL A 136 -15.09 -7.95 -3.88
CA VAL A 136 -16.49 -7.51 -4.04
C VAL A 136 -16.49 -6.06 -4.50
N ARG A 137 -17.44 -5.72 -5.38
CA ARG A 137 -17.71 -4.34 -5.78
C ARG A 137 -19.20 -4.04 -5.65
N ASP A 138 -19.51 -3.05 -4.82
CA ASP A 138 -20.86 -2.55 -4.59
C ASP A 138 -20.93 -1.04 -4.90
N ALA A 139 -22.08 -0.42 -4.60
CA ALA A 139 -22.27 1.02 -4.79
C ALA A 139 -21.36 1.88 -3.89
N ALA A 140 -20.86 1.34 -2.77
CA ALA A 140 -19.98 2.06 -1.85
C ALA A 140 -18.50 1.96 -2.24
N GLY A 141 -18.09 0.89 -2.94
CA GLY A 141 -16.71 0.73 -3.38
C GLY A 141 -16.35 -0.66 -3.87
N ALA A 142 -15.07 -0.87 -4.13
CA ALA A 142 -14.49 -2.19 -4.33
C ALA A 142 -13.68 -2.57 -3.08
N TRP A 143 -13.73 -3.84 -2.70
CA TRP A 143 -13.21 -4.33 -1.43
C TRP A 143 -12.50 -5.67 -1.62
N LEU A 144 -11.41 -5.83 -0.89
CA LEU A 144 -10.70 -7.08 -0.70
C LEU A 144 -10.92 -7.57 0.72
N GLU A 145 -11.17 -8.86 0.85
CA GLU A 145 -11.23 -9.56 2.13
C GLU A 145 -10.29 -10.76 2.07
N ASP A 146 -9.34 -10.82 3.01
CA ASP A 146 -8.32 -11.86 3.10
C ASP A 146 -8.83 -13.03 3.97
N HIS A 147 -8.83 -14.23 3.39
CA HIS A 147 -9.20 -15.49 4.07
C HIS A 147 -7.99 -16.42 4.22
N SER A 148 -6.81 -15.94 3.86
CA SER A 148 -5.62 -16.78 3.73
C SER A 148 -4.93 -17.06 5.06
N THR A 149 -4.20 -18.17 5.09
CA THR A 149 -3.38 -18.55 6.26
C THR A 149 -2.13 -17.67 6.37
N TYR A 150 -1.49 -17.37 5.23
CA TYR A 150 -0.19 -16.69 5.19
C TYR A 150 -0.26 -15.21 4.83
N GLY A 151 -1.47 -14.70 4.57
CA GLY A 151 -1.73 -13.31 4.22
C GLY A 151 -1.79 -13.08 2.71
N THR A 152 -2.66 -12.15 2.33
CA THR A 152 -2.69 -11.54 1.01
C THR A 152 -1.85 -10.26 1.00
N LEU A 153 -1.13 -10.00 -0.09
CA LEU A 153 -0.35 -8.78 -0.26
C LEU A 153 -1.03 -7.85 -1.27
N LEU A 154 -1.19 -6.57 -0.94
CA LEU A 154 -1.67 -5.54 -1.85
C LEU A 154 -0.60 -4.45 -1.97
N ASN A 155 -0.13 -4.18 -3.19
CA ASN A 155 0.98 -3.26 -3.47
C ASN A 155 2.26 -3.54 -2.66
N GLY A 156 2.48 -4.81 -2.30
CA GLY A 156 3.62 -5.26 -1.50
C GLY A 156 3.42 -5.22 0.02
N GLU A 157 2.22 -4.86 0.49
CA GLU A 157 1.88 -4.78 1.91
C GLU A 157 0.85 -5.82 2.31
N ARG A 158 0.99 -6.39 3.51
CA ARG A 158 0.06 -7.42 3.98
C ARG A 158 -1.27 -6.79 4.35
N VAL A 159 -2.33 -7.37 3.81
CA VAL A 159 -3.71 -6.98 4.03
C VAL A 159 -4.15 -7.49 5.41
N THR A 160 -4.89 -6.66 6.14
CA THR A 160 -5.48 -7.01 7.43
C THR A 160 -6.96 -6.64 7.40
N GLY A 161 -7.84 -7.64 7.51
CA GLY A 161 -9.29 -7.43 7.44
C GLY A 161 -9.77 -7.01 6.04
N ARG A 162 -10.87 -6.25 6.00
CA ARG A 162 -11.48 -5.74 4.76
C ARG A 162 -10.84 -4.43 4.35
N VAL A 163 -10.41 -4.35 3.09
CA VAL A 163 -9.55 -3.27 2.59
C VAL A 163 -10.09 -2.72 1.27
N PRO A 164 -10.28 -1.40 1.10
CA PRO A 164 -10.82 -0.82 -0.14
C PRO A 164 -9.80 -0.91 -1.28
N LEU A 165 -10.25 -1.21 -2.49
CA LEU A 165 -9.42 -1.39 -3.69
C LEU A 165 -9.50 -0.20 -4.64
N ARG A 166 -8.39 0.08 -5.32
CA ARG A 166 -8.27 1.11 -6.36
C ARG A 166 -7.80 0.52 -7.68
N ALA A 167 -8.18 1.15 -8.78
CA ALA A 167 -7.61 0.87 -10.08
C ALA A 167 -6.09 1.16 -10.07
N GLY A 168 -5.32 0.26 -10.65
CA GLY A 168 -3.86 0.23 -10.62
C GLY A 168 -3.27 -0.52 -9.42
N ASP A 169 -4.07 -0.98 -8.47
CA ASP A 169 -3.56 -1.82 -7.38
C ASP A 169 -3.07 -3.18 -7.91
N ARG A 170 -2.06 -3.74 -7.24
CA ARG A 170 -1.50 -5.07 -7.51
C ARG A 170 -1.70 -5.97 -6.32
N LEU A 171 -2.45 -7.04 -6.50
CA LEU A 171 -2.73 -8.05 -5.50
C LEU A 171 -1.82 -9.25 -5.71
N ARG A 172 -1.19 -9.76 -4.66
CA ARG A 172 -0.34 -10.95 -4.70
C ARG A 172 -0.77 -11.96 -3.64
N VAL A 173 -0.89 -13.21 -4.05
CA VAL A 173 -1.29 -14.33 -3.20
C VAL A 173 -0.17 -15.38 -3.13
N GLY A 174 0.33 -15.69 -1.94
CA GLY A 174 1.48 -16.60 -1.74
C GLY A 174 2.86 -15.97 -1.92
N SER A 175 3.93 -16.80 -1.85
CA SER A 175 5.33 -16.37 -1.98
C SER A 175 6.23 -17.45 -2.61
N PRO A 176 6.88 -17.21 -3.77
CA PRO A 176 6.72 -16.10 -4.71
C PRO A 176 5.37 -16.27 -5.44
N GLY A 177 4.36 -15.55 -4.95
CA GLY A 177 2.96 -15.81 -5.25
C GLY A 177 2.51 -15.44 -6.65
N VAL A 178 1.22 -15.62 -6.89
CA VAL A 178 0.54 -15.17 -8.11
C VAL A 178 0.15 -13.70 -7.95
N GLU A 179 0.51 -12.85 -8.92
CA GLU A 179 0.18 -11.42 -8.95
C GLU A 179 -0.94 -11.14 -9.94
N CYS A 180 -1.93 -10.34 -9.53
CA CYS A 180 -3.03 -9.88 -10.36
C CYS A 180 -3.21 -8.37 -10.21
N ALA A 181 -3.67 -7.73 -11.29
CA ALA A 181 -3.82 -6.28 -11.36
C ALA A 181 -5.31 -5.90 -11.28
N LEU A 182 -5.60 -4.84 -10.53
CA LEU A 182 -6.94 -4.27 -10.44
C LEU A 182 -7.04 -3.17 -11.48
N VAL A 183 -7.98 -3.28 -12.41
CA VAL A 183 -8.12 -2.33 -13.52
C VAL A 183 -9.53 -1.76 -13.60
N ARG A 184 -9.62 -0.55 -14.15
CA ARG A 184 -10.89 0.05 -14.55
C ARG A 184 -10.97 0.05 -16.07
N VAL A 185 -12.07 -0.48 -16.58
CA VAL A 185 -12.46 -0.32 -17.99
C VAL A 185 -13.22 0.99 -18.07
N VAL A 186 -12.84 1.84 -19.02
CA VAL A 186 -13.46 3.13 -19.30
C VAL A 186 -14.11 3.08 -20.66
N ASP A 187 -15.30 3.66 -20.78
CA ASP A 187 -16.01 3.75 -22.06
C ASP A 187 -15.42 4.93 -22.85
N GLY A 188 -14.38 4.69 -23.65
CA GLY A 188 -13.75 5.68 -24.54
C GLY A 188 -12.27 5.43 -24.83
N ASP A 189 -11.74 6.07 -25.89
CA ASP A 189 -10.42 5.80 -26.46
C ASP A 189 -9.26 6.59 -25.81
N GLY A 190 -9.42 7.03 -24.56
CA GLY A 190 -8.35 7.68 -23.79
C GLY A 190 -7.97 9.10 -24.26
N ALA A 191 -8.79 9.75 -25.08
CA ALA A 191 -8.63 11.17 -25.39
C ALA A 191 -9.02 12.02 -24.17
N ALA A 192 -8.03 12.32 -23.33
CA ALA A 192 -8.09 13.32 -22.26
C ALA A 192 -6.79 14.13 -22.28
#